data_AF-R1D1N7-F1
#
_entry.id   AF-R1D1N7-F1
#
_cell.length_a   1.000
_cell.length_b   1.000
_cell.length_c   1.000
_cell.angle_alpha   90.00
_cell.angle_beta   90.00
_cell.angle_gamma   90.00
#
_symmetry.space_group_name_H-M   'P 1'
#
loop_
_entity.id
_entity.type
_entity.pdbx_description
1 polymer ?
#
loop_
_entity_poly.entity_id
_entity_poly.type
_entity_poly.pdbx_seq_one_letter_code
_entity_poly.pdbx_strand_id
1 'polypeptide(L)'
;MSTGCCNEEQQYFLVTIFAYSGAVLLLWRALVFKPFKLFAVALHEFCHAAAAAALHNHMTSIASYKIPRAGSPPARRATALRAAEPAEELDRMFFDRAELFVRSGAGGVGAVSMNGQRPVGGNGGAGGDVVLLCDGSLNTLGHLRGRASVRGDRGDDARGKESGRSAREAIVRVPPNCRVSELESGDAVGELREPGERLLIAAGGQGGEGNGDGYRRTRDSRRNYPPGGSTRARLLLSMTLVADVGLIGHPNAGKSGLAALTFATSAFMKTL
;
A
#
# COMPACT_ATOMS: atom_id res chain seq x y z
N MET A 1 -86.95 -22.24 6.73
CA MET A 1 -85.98 -21.58 7.62
C MET A 1 -85.24 -22.68 8.39
N SER A 2 -84.02 -22.99 7.97
CA SER A 2 -83.15 -24.02 8.60
C SER A 2 -81.70 -23.57 8.45
N THR A 3 -81.17 -22.92 9.48
CA THR A 3 -79.74 -22.58 9.61
C THR A 3 -79.43 -22.52 11.11
N GLY A 4 -78.99 -23.64 11.68
CA GLY A 4 -78.74 -23.72 13.13
C GLY A 4 -77.93 -24.91 13.60
N CYS A 5 -77.03 -25.48 12.79
CA CYS A 5 -76.28 -26.68 13.22
C CYS A 5 -74.78 -26.72 12.85
N CYS A 6 -74.19 -25.66 12.27
CA CYS A 6 -72.79 -25.73 11.79
C CYS A 6 -71.72 -25.08 12.67
N ASN A 7 -72.04 -24.41 13.79
CA ASN A 7 -71.03 -23.59 14.50
C ASN A 7 -70.24 -24.32 15.59
N GLU A 8 -70.81 -25.34 16.23
CA GLU A 8 -70.18 -25.94 17.42
C GLU A 8 -69.05 -26.91 17.05
N GLU A 9 -69.27 -27.76 16.04
CA GLU A 9 -68.26 -28.67 15.47
C GLU A 9 -67.05 -27.92 14.88
N GLN A 10 -67.30 -26.77 14.21
CA GLN A 10 -66.25 -25.94 13.63
C GLN A 10 -65.37 -25.28 14.71
N GLN A 11 -65.95 -24.87 15.84
CA GLN A 11 -65.19 -24.31 16.97
C GLN A 11 -64.30 -25.38 17.64
N TYR A 12 -64.80 -26.61 17.84
CA TYR A 12 -64.00 -27.70 18.39
C TYR A 12 -62.82 -28.07 17.51
N PHE A 13 -63.01 -28.08 16.18
CA PHE A 13 -61.95 -28.36 15.22
C PHE A 13 -60.83 -27.31 15.27
N LEU A 14 -61.18 -26.02 15.32
CA LEU A 14 -60.21 -24.93 15.43
C LEU A 14 -59.44 -24.97 16.76
N VAL A 15 -60.13 -25.17 17.89
CA VAL A 15 -59.48 -25.24 19.21
C VAL A 15 -58.50 -26.43 19.30
N THR A 16 -58.85 -27.55 18.69
CA THR A 16 -57.99 -28.75 18.67
C THR A 16 -56.75 -28.53 17.82
N ILE A 17 -56.86 -27.87 16.66
CA ILE A 17 -55.70 -27.52 15.82
C ILE A 17 -54.77 -26.53 16.55
N PHE A 18 -55.31 -25.52 17.23
CA PHE A 18 -54.50 -24.57 17.99
C PHE A 18 -53.79 -25.25 19.18
N ALA A 19 -54.46 -26.16 19.87
CA ALA A 19 -53.85 -26.93 20.96
C ALA A 19 -52.75 -27.87 20.44
N TYR A 20 -52.98 -28.59 19.34
CA TYR A 20 -51.98 -29.49 18.74
C TYR A 20 -50.77 -28.73 18.18
N SER A 21 -51.00 -27.62 17.48
CA SER A 21 -49.90 -26.79 16.95
C SER A 21 -49.06 -26.16 18.06
N GLY A 22 -49.69 -25.71 19.16
CA GLY A 22 -48.99 -25.25 20.36
C GLY A 22 -48.15 -26.35 21.02
N ALA A 23 -48.69 -27.56 21.16
CA ALA A 23 -47.97 -28.72 21.70
C ALA A 23 -46.78 -29.12 20.82
N VAL A 24 -46.95 -29.14 19.49
CA VAL A 24 -45.88 -29.45 18.53
C VAL A 24 -44.77 -28.39 18.59
N LEU A 25 -45.12 -27.11 18.68
CA LEU A 25 -44.13 -26.02 18.81
C LEU A 25 -43.36 -26.09 20.12
N LEU A 26 -44.01 -26.43 21.23
CA LEU A 26 -43.35 -26.62 22.53
C LEU A 26 -42.43 -27.85 22.52
N LEU A 27 -42.88 -28.96 21.91
CA LEU A 27 -42.09 -30.17 21.74
C LEU A 27 -40.87 -29.91 20.85
N TRP A 28 -41.05 -29.18 19.74
CA TRP A 28 -39.97 -28.80 18.82
C TRP A 28 -38.96 -27.87 19.50
N ARG A 29 -39.42 -26.88 20.26
CA ARG A 29 -38.55 -25.99 21.04
C ARG A 29 -37.79 -26.74 22.14
N ALA A 30 -38.37 -27.77 22.74
CA ALA A 30 -37.70 -28.58 23.75
C ALA A 30 -36.69 -29.57 23.13
N LEU A 31 -37.04 -30.22 22.03
CA LEU A 31 -36.23 -31.27 21.41
C LEU A 31 -35.13 -30.74 20.49
N VAL A 32 -35.34 -29.60 19.81
CA VAL A 32 -34.39 -29.08 18.82
C VAL A 32 -33.55 -27.93 19.39
N PHE A 33 -34.14 -26.97 20.11
CA PHE A 33 -33.43 -25.78 20.56
C PHE A 33 -32.59 -25.96 21.84
N LYS A 34 -33.04 -26.79 22.79
CA LYS A 34 -32.27 -27.07 24.01
C LYS A 34 -30.93 -27.78 23.72
N PRO A 35 -30.85 -28.85 22.91
CA PRO A 35 -29.57 -29.49 22.63
C PRO A 35 -28.64 -28.58 21.83
N PHE A 36 -29.16 -27.70 20.97
CA PHE A 36 -28.34 -26.75 20.20
C PHE A 36 -27.63 -25.72 21.11
N LYS A 37 -28.32 -25.20 22.13
CA LYS A 37 -27.69 -24.30 23.13
C LYS A 37 -26.65 -25.01 23.98
N LEU A 38 -26.94 -26.24 24.40
CA LEU A 38 -25.98 -27.07 25.14
C LEU A 38 -24.74 -27.39 24.29
N PHE A 39 -24.93 -27.69 23.00
CA PHE A 39 -23.85 -27.95 22.06
C PHE A 39 -22.98 -26.72 21.83
N ALA A 40 -23.57 -25.53 21.68
CA ALA A 40 -22.82 -24.29 21.50
C ALA A 40 -21.97 -23.92 22.74
N VAL A 41 -22.50 -24.12 23.95
CA VAL A 41 -21.75 -23.90 25.20
C VAL A 41 -20.63 -24.93 25.36
N ALA A 42 -20.91 -26.20 25.08
CA ALA A 42 -19.90 -27.26 25.11
C ALA A 42 -18.76 -27.01 24.10
N LEU A 43 -19.09 -26.52 22.90
CA LEU A 43 -18.09 -26.18 21.88
C LEU A 43 -17.23 -24.98 22.31
N HIS A 44 -17.83 -23.99 22.99
CA HIS A 44 -17.11 -22.85 23.52
C HIS A 44 -16.13 -23.25 24.64
N GLU A 45 -16.57 -24.08 25.59
CA GLU A 45 -15.69 -24.61 26.64
C GLU A 45 -14.59 -25.52 26.07
N PHE A 46 -14.90 -26.34 25.07
CA PHE A 46 -13.90 -27.18 24.39
C PHE A 46 -12.82 -26.35 23.68
N CYS A 47 -13.20 -25.24 23.04
CA CYS A 47 -12.25 -24.29 22.43
C CYS A 47 -11.33 -23.64 23.48
N HIS A 48 -11.87 -23.24 24.64
CA HIS A 48 -11.05 -22.71 25.73
C HIS A 48 -10.07 -23.76 26.29
N ALA A 49 -10.51 -25.01 26.45
CA ALA A 49 -9.65 -26.10 26.89
C ALA A 49 -8.55 -26.42 25.87
N ALA A 50 -8.86 -26.43 24.57
CA ALA A 50 -7.89 -26.66 23.50
C ALA A 50 -6.85 -25.53 23.40
N ALA A 51 -7.27 -24.27 23.54
CA ALA A 51 -6.35 -23.12 23.57
C ALA A 51 -5.42 -23.15 24.79
N ALA A 52 -5.94 -23.54 25.97
CA ALA A 52 -5.14 -23.70 27.18
C ALA A 52 -4.11 -24.83 27.06
N ALA A 53 -4.47 -25.97 26.44
CA ALA A 53 -3.55 -27.07 26.17
C ALA A 53 -2.44 -26.69 25.18
N ALA A 54 -2.77 -25.89 24.15
CA ALA A 54 -1.79 -25.38 23.18
C ALA A 54 -0.77 -24.41 23.83
N LEU A 55 -1.21 -23.58 24.77
CA LEU A 55 -0.35 -22.68 25.54
C LEU A 55 0.57 -23.44 26.52
N HIS A 56 0.10 -24.56 27.09
CA HIS A 56 0.91 -25.37 28.00
C HIS A 56 2.09 -26.04 27.28
N ASN A 57 1.87 -26.56 26.07
CA ASN A 57 2.93 -27.15 25.24
C ASN A 57 3.99 -26.11 24.79
N HIS A 58 3.59 -24.84 24.64
CA HIS A 58 4.52 -23.75 24.32
C HIS A 58 5.34 -23.29 25.55
N MET A 59 4.79 -23.35 26.76
CA MET A 59 5.51 -22.96 27.98
C MET A 59 6.59 -23.98 28.40
N THR A 60 6.38 -25.28 28.15
CA THR A 60 7.40 -26.32 28.45
C THR A 60 8.62 -26.25 27.53
N SER A 61 8.48 -25.68 26.32
CA SER A 61 9.61 -25.46 25.39
C SER A 61 10.52 -24.30 25.82
N ILE A 62 10.00 -23.33 26.58
CA ILE A 62 10.77 -22.14 27.03
C ILE A 62 11.55 -22.48 28.32
N ALA A 63 11.01 -23.34 29.17
CA ALA A 63 11.62 -23.71 30.46
C ALA A 63 12.90 -24.57 30.34
N SER A 64 13.21 -25.12 29.15
CA SER A 64 14.40 -25.94 28.91
C SER A 64 15.56 -25.19 28.23
N TYR A 65 15.41 -23.89 27.94
CA TYR A 65 16.45 -23.11 27.29
C TYR A 65 17.53 -22.68 28.30
N LYS A 66 18.61 -23.47 28.35
CA LYS A 66 19.76 -23.28 29.22
C LYS A 66 20.56 -22.04 28.78
N ILE A 67 20.50 -20.96 29.57
CA ILE A 67 21.24 -19.72 29.34
C ILE A 67 22.75 -20.00 29.48
N PRO A 68 23.59 -19.77 28.45
CA PRO A 68 25.05 -19.87 28.59
C PRO A 68 25.57 -18.68 29.43
N ARG A 69 26.46 -18.95 30.39
CA ARG A 69 27.16 -17.90 31.14
C ARG A 69 28.09 -17.10 30.22
N ALA A 70 28.06 -15.78 30.38
CA ALA A 70 28.81 -14.80 29.62
C ALA A 70 30.33 -15.00 29.75
N GLY A 71 30.99 -15.29 28.62
CA GLY A 71 32.39 -14.90 28.39
C GLY A 71 32.39 -13.48 27.81
N SER A 72 33.28 -12.63 28.31
CA SER A 72 33.43 -11.23 27.89
C SER A 72 33.81 -11.11 26.40
N PRO A 73 33.02 -10.40 25.57
CA PRO A 73 33.40 -10.10 24.19
C PRO A 73 34.27 -8.84 24.12
N PRO A 74 35.26 -8.77 23.21
CA PRO A 74 36.05 -7.57 23.00
C PRO A 74 35.23 -6.48 22.32
N ALA A 75 35.45 -5.24 22.75
CA ALA A 75 34.77 -4.04 22.29
C ALA A 75 34.82 -3.86 20.76
N ARG A 76 33.68 -4.05 20.08
CA ARG A 76 33.44 -3.50 18.74
C ARG A 76 32.06 -2.85 18.68
N ARG A 77 32.07 -1.64 18.11
CA ARG A 77 31.02 -0.61 18.09
C ARG A 77 29.61 -1.17 17.82
N ALA A 78 28.71 -0.94 18.78
CA ALA A 78 27.28 -1.18 18.64
C ALA A 78 26.65 -0.16 17.69
N THR A 79 26.16 -0.61 16.53
CA THR A 79 25.11 0.10 15.79
C THR A 79 23.80 -0.30 16.44
N ALA A 80 23.16 0.64 17.13
CA ALA A 80 21.93 0.43 17.86
C ALA A 80 20.79 0.02 16.91
N LEU A 81 20.40 -1.25 16.94
CA LEU A 81 19.06 -1.69 16.55
C LEU A 81 18.10 -1.15 17.63
N ARG A 82 17.52 0.02 17.40
CA ARG A 82 16.41 0.52 18.22
C ARG A 82 15.24 -0.45 18.06
N ALA A 83 14.77 -1.00 19.17
CA ALA A 83 13.45 -1.59 19.25
C ALA A 83 12.43 -0.51 18.84
N ALA A 84 11.58 -0.81 17.87
CA ALA A 84 10.50 0.08 17.47
C ALA A 84 9.55 0.27 18.67
N GLU A 85 9.32 1.52 19.05
CA GLU A 85 8.43 1.91 20.15
C GLU A 85 6.96 1.65 19.76
N PRO A 86 6.07 1.28 20.70
CA PRO A 86 4.66 0.97 20.43
C PRO A 86 3.84 2.12 19.80
N ALA A 87 4.35 3.36 19.84
CA ALA A 87 3.78 4.50 19.15
C ALA A 87 3.95 4.44 17.61
N GLU A 88 5.07 3.91 17.10
CA GLU A 88 5.28 3.72 15.65
C GLU A 88 4.35 2.63 15.08
N GLU A 89 3.95 1.66 15.91
CA GLU A 89 3.06 0.57 15.52
C GLU A 89 1.60 1.03 15.39
N LEU A 90 1.14 1.92 16.28
CA LEU A 90 -0.16 2.61 16.16
C LEU A 90 -0.16 3.60 14.97
N ASP A 91 0.94 4.30 14.75
CA ASP A 91 1.12 5.21 13.62
C ASP A 91 1.09 4.46 12.27
N ARG A 92 1.64 3.24 12.21
CA ARG A 92 1.52 2.31 11.08
C ARG A 92 0.10 1.79 10.84
N MET A 93 -0.74 1.77 11.88
CA MET A 93 -2.09 1.19 11.80
C MET A 93 -3.12 2.18 11.23
N PHE A 94 -2.91 3.49 11.40
CA PHE A 94 -3.81 4.56 10.94
C PHE A 94 -3.26 5.45 9.82
N PHE A 95 -1.95 5.43 9.57
CA PHE A 95 -1.35 6.14 8.44
C PHE A 95 -0.69 5.16 7.49
N ASP A 96 -1.11 5.19 6.23
CA ASP A 96 -0.38 4.48 5.19
C ASP A 96 0.85 5.31 4.83
N ARG A 97 2.03 4.70 4.92
CA ARG A 97 3.32 5.33 4.65
C ARG A 97 4.17 4.48 3.74
N ALA A 98 4.91 5.13 2.85
CA ALA A 98 5.88 4.48 1.97
C ALA A 98 7.11 5.36 1.78
N GLU A 99 8.29 4.74 1.83
CA GLU A 99 9.55 5.38 1.45
C GLU A 99 9.78 5.21 -0.05
N LEU A 100 10.09 6.30 -0.74
CA LEU A 100 10.34 6.32 -2.18
C LEU A 100 11.75 6.87 -2.45
N PHE A 101 12.58 6.08 -3.13
CA PHE A 101 13.91 6.47 -3.56
C PHE A 101 13.89 6.80 -5.04
N VAL A 102 14.09 8.06 -5.38
CA VAL A 102 13.95 8.57 -6.74
C VAL A 102 15.30 8.97 -7.31
N ARG A 103 15.54 8.62 -8.58
CA ARG A 103 16.63 9.17 -9.39
C ARG A 103 16.13 9.53 -10.78
N SER A 104 16.25 10.78 -11.21
CA SER A 104 15.90 11.16 -12.57
C SER A 104 16.89 10.63 -13.61
N GLY A 105 16.51 10.77 -14.88
CA GLY A 105 17.40 10.51 -16.00
C GLY A 105 18.54 11.51 -16.08
N ALA A 106 19.72 11.06 -16.48
CA ALA A 106 20.79 11.99 -16.89
C ALA A 106 20.56 12.46 -18.34
N GLY A 107 21.14 13.60 -18.70
CA GLY A 107 21.14 14.08 -20.08
C GLY A 107 22.05 13.24 -20.98
N GLY A 108 21.70 13.20 -22.27
CA GLY A 108 22.54 12.64 -23.32
C GLY A 108 23.65 13.60 -23.72
N VAL A 109 24.75 13.07 -24.22
CA VAL A 109 25.94 13.81 -24.66
C VAL A 109 25.66 14.45 -26.04
N GLY A 110 26.03 15.73 -26.20
CA GLY A 110 26.02 16.41 -27.51
C GLY A 110 27.16 15.92 -28.41
N ALA A 111 26.91 15.88 -29.72
CA ALA A 111 27.88 15.38 -30.68
C ALA A 111 28.84 16.50 -31.12
N VAL A 112 30.09 16.13 -31.33
CA VAL A 112 31.07 16.99 -32.02
C VAL A 112 31.24 16.44 -33.42
N SER A 113 30.68 17.14 -34.41
CA SER A 113 30.75 16.73 -35.81
C SER A 113 31.00 17.92 -36.73
N MET A 114 31.70 17.68 -37.83
CA MET A 114 32.06 18.67 -38.84
C MET A 114 31.58 18.19 -40.21
N ASN A 115 31.04 19.11 -41.00
CA ASN A 115 30.81 18.93 -42.42
C ASN A 115 31.64 19.99 -43.17
N GLY A 116 32.81 19.58 -43.66
CA GLY A 116 33.85 20.51 -44.12
C GLY A 116 34.38 21.34 -42.95
N GLN A 117 34.35 22.67 -43.08
CA GLN A 117 34.73 23.62 -42.02
C GLN A 117 33.55 24.05 -41.11
N ARG A 118 32.34 23.57 -41.41
CA ARG A 118 31.13 23.93 -40.65
C ARG A 118 30.85 22.88 -39.58
N PRO A 119 30.74 23.24 -38.30
CA PRO A 119 30.29 22.30 -37.28
C PRO A 119 28.79 22.04 -37.43
N VAL A 120 28.43 20.77 -37.26
CA VAL A 120 27.08 20.27 -37.52
C VAL A 120 26.56 19.37 -36.41
N GLY A 121 27.29 19.19 -35.32
CA GLY A 121 26.93 18.27 -34.24
C GLY A 121 25.58 18.56 -33.59
N GLY A 122 24.75 17.52 -33.45
CA GLY A 122 23.45 17.60 -32.77
C GLY A 122 23.57 17.64 -31.24
N ASN A 123 22.51 18.07 -30.56
CA ASN A 123 22.44 18.13 -29.09
C ASN A 123 22.01 16.80 -28.49
N GLY A 124 22.49 16.46 -27.30
CA GLY A 124 22.00 15.29 -26.58
C GLY A 124 20.57 15.46 -26.10
N GLY A 125 19.87 14.35 -25.89
CA GLY A 125 18.50 14.36 -25.39
C GLY A 125 18.42 14.70 -23.90
N ALA A 126 17.29 15.26 -23.44
CA ALA A 126 17.04 15.47 -22.03
C ALA A 126 16.79 14.13 -21.31
N GLY A 127 17.23 14.02 -20.06
CA GLY A 127 16.89 12.90 -19.18
C GLY A 127 15.43 12.94 -18.76
N GLY A 128 14.88 11.77 -18.44
CA GLY A 128 13.48 11.62 -18.03
C GLY A 128 13.26 12.16 -16.62
N ASP A 129 12.27 13.03 -16.48
CA ASP A 129 11.80 13.51 -15.19
C ASP A 129 11.16 12.36 -14.38
N VAL A 130 11.14 12.50 -13.06
CA VAL A 130 10.33 11.64 -12.19
C VAL A 130 9.21 12.45 -11.58
N VAL A 131 7.98 12.01 -11.83
CA VAL A 131 6.75 12.74 -11.51
C VAL A 131 5.82 11.84 -10.72
N LEU A 132 5.27 12.36 -9.63
CA LEU A 132 4.13 11.73 -8.98
C LEU A 132 2.85 12.14 -9.72
N LEU A 133 1.99 11.17 -9.98
CA LEU A 133 0.67 11.38 -10.57
C LEU A 133 -0.39 10.91 -9.58
N CYS A 134 -1.33 11.78 -9.26
CA CYS A 134 -2.50 11.42 -8.47
C CYS A 134 -3.44 10.54 -9.30
N ASP A 135 -3.66 9.31 -8.87
CA ASP A 135 -4.53 8.34 -9.52
C ASP A 135 -5.69 7.99 -8.57
N GLY A 136 -6.90 8.43 -8.93
CA GLY A 136 -8.11 8.18 -8.14
C GLY A 136 -8.55 6.71 -8.10
N SER A 137 -7.92 5.82 -8.85
CA SER A 137 -8.16 4.37 -8.75
C SER A 137 -7.37 3.70 -7.61
N LEU A 138 -6.44 4.43 -6.98
CA LEU A 138 -5.63 3.96 -5.87
C LEU A 138 -6.18 4.47 -4.55
N ASN A 139 -6.25 3.58 -3.56
CA ASN A 139 -6.74 3.90 -2.21
C ASN A 139 -5.68 3.65 -1.12
N THR A 140 -4.51 3.12 -1.50
CA THR A 140 -3.43 2.73 -0.58
C THR A 140 -2.07 2.95 -1.25
N LEU A 141 -1.04 3.22 -0.45
CA LEU A 141 0.37 3.22 -0.83
C LEU A 141 1.00 1.81 -0.77
N GLY A 142 0.18 0.76 -0.57
CA GLY A 142 0.62 -0.62 -0.44
C GLY A 142 1.53 -1.10 -1.57
N HIS A 143 1.31 -0.65 -2.81
CA HIS A 143 2.15 -0.99 -3.98
C HIS A 143 3.55 -0.37 -3.94
N LEU A 144 3.79 0.61 -3.07
CA LEU A 144 5.09 1.28 -2.90
C LEU A 144 5.83 0.81 -1.63
N ARG A 145 5.22 -0.06 -0.81
CA ARG A 145 5.85 -0.59 0.40
C ARG A 145 6.98 -1.56 0.03
N GLY A 146 8.10 -1.50 0.76
CA GLY A 146 9.25 -2.41 0.57
C GLY A 146 10.51 -1.79 -0.09
N ARG A 147 10.57 -0.45 -0.17
CA ARG A 147 11.59 0.36 -0.88
C ARG A 147 11.40 0.35 -2.40
N ALA A 148 10.39 1.09 -2.86
CA ALA A 148 10.27 1.44 -4.25
C ALA A 148 11.46 2.33 -4.66
N SER A 149 12.32 1.84 -5.55
CA SER A 149 13.33 2.65 -6.22
C SER A 149 12.86 2.94 -7.65
N VAL A 150 12.67 4.21 -7.96
CA VAL A 150 12.22 4.66 -9.28
C VAL A 150 13.36 5.39 -9.95
N ARG A 151 13.63 5.01 -11.20
CA ARG A 151 14.70 5.59 -12.01
C ARG A 151 14.12 6.11 -13.32
N GLY A 152 14.35 7.38 -13.61
CA GLY A 152 14.09 7.98 -14.92
C GLY A 152 15.09 7.50 -15.96
N ASP A 153 14.64 7.39 -17.21
CA ASP A 153 15.46 6.98 -18.33
C ASP A 153 16.46 8.08 -18.71
N ARG A 154 17.66 7.68 -19.15
CA ARG A 154 18.67 8.63 -19.65
C ARG A 154 18.26 9.12 -21.04
N GLY A 155 18.50 10.41 -21.32
CA GLY A 155 18.38 10.94 -22.68
C GLY A 155 19.43 10.34 -23.62
N ASP A 156 19.07 10.18 -24.89
CA ASP A 156 19.98 9.58 -25.87
C ASP A 156 21.12 10.53 -26.24
N ASP A 157 22.28 9.96 -26.52
CA ASP A 157 23.42 10.72 -27.05
C ASP A 157 23.16 11.11 -28.52
N ALA A 158 23.63 12.29 -28.90
CA ALA A 158 23.56 12.75 -30.29
C ALA A 158 24.50 11.95 -31.20
N ARG A 159 24.17 11.86 -32.49
CA ARG A 159 24.94 11.11 -33.48
C ARG A 159 25.20 11.96 -34.72
N GLY A 160 26.44 12.44 -34.87
CA GLY A 160 26.78 13.32 -35.98
C GLY A 160 25.90 14.57 -35.95
N LYS A 161 25.12 14.79 -37.01
CA LYS A 161 24.17 15.91 -37.11
C LYS A 161 22.83 15.69 -36.39
N GLU A 162 22.54 14.45 -36.00
CA GLU A 162 21.27 14.09 -35.39
C GLU A 162 21.30 14.34 -33.89
N SER A 163 20.31 15.09 -33.38
CA SER A 163 20.14 15.29 -31.94
C SER A 163 19.60 14.01 -31.28
N GLY A 164 20.03 13.77 -30.04
CA GLY A 164 19.55 12.70 -29.21
C GLY A 164 18.08 12.89 -28.81
N ARG A 165 17.36 11.78 -28.69
CA ARG A 165 15.97 11.77 -28.23
C ARG A 165 15.90 12.03 -26.73
N SER A 166 14.97 12.89 -26.31
CA SER A 166 14.64 13.04 -24.90
C SER A 166 13.97 11.78 -24.34
N ALA A 167 14.37 11.39 -23.14
CA ALA A 167 13.77 10.30 -22.41
C ALA A 167 12.34 10.63 -21.97
N ARG A 168 11.54 9.58 -21.79
CA ARG A 168 10.18 9.71 -21.25
C ARG A 168 10.23 9.91 -19.74
N GLU A 169 9.22 10.58 -19.22
CA GLU A 169 9.03 10.74 -17.78
C GLU A 169 8.75 9.37 -17.13
N ALA A 170 9.31 9.16 -15.95
CA ALA A 170 8.95 8.05 -15.07
C ALA A 170 7.83 8.50 -14.14
N ILE A 171 6.65 7.90 -14.29
CA ILE A 171 5.45 8.24 -13.53
C ILE A 171 5.29 7.27 -12.35
N VAL A 172 5.14 7.83 -11.16
CA VAL A 172 4.80 7.09 -9.94
C VAL A 172 3.38 7.45 -9.55
N ARG A 173 2.48 6.48 -9.60
CA ARG A 173 1.07 6.70 -9.24
C ARG A 173 0.90 6.65 -7.73
N VAL A 174 0.22 7.65 -7.19
CA VAL A 174 -0.12 7.75 -5.77
C VAL A 174 -1.62 8.03 -5.62
N PRO A 175 -2.22 7.64 -4.49
CA PRO A 175 -3.62 7.96 -4.21
C PRO A 175 -3.85 9.46 -4.02
N PRO A 176 -5.11 9.93 -4.06
CA PRO A 176 -5.47 11.26 -3.60
C PRO A 176 -5.17 11.44 -2.10
N ASN A 177 -5.01 12.70 -1.69
CA ASN A 177 -4.61 13.12 -0.34
C ASN A 177 -3.27 12.53 0.11
N CYS A 178 -2.34 12.38 -0.83
CA CYS A 178 -0.99 11.93 -0.54
C CYS A 178 -0.09 13.14 -0.24
N ARG A 179 0.39 13.22 1.00
CA ARG A 179 1.40 14.19 1.41
C ARG A 179 2.79 13.64 1.14
N VAL A 180 3.65 14.50 0.61
CA VAL A 180 5.02 14.19 0.19
C VAL A 180 5.98 15.04 1.00
N SER A 181 6.88 14.40 1.73
CA SER A 181 7.95 15.08 2.47
C SER A 181 9.31 14.47 2.15
N GLU A 182 10.38 15.24 2.33
CA GLU A 182 11.73 14.70 2.24
C GLU A 182 12.01 13.81 3.45
N LEU A 183 12.66 12.66 3.22
CA LEU A 183 12.84 11.62 4.23
C LEU A 183 13.81 12.03 5.33
N GLU A 184 14.84 12.82 5.00
CA GLU A 184 15.92 13.17 5.95
C GLU A 184 15.61 14.46 6.73
N SER A 185 15.09 15.50 6.07
CA SER A 185 14.75 16.78 6.70
C SER A 185 13.34 16.79 7.31
N GLY A 186 12.40 16.01 6.74
CA GLY A 186 10.98 16.09 7.06
C GLY A 186 10.26 17.26 6.39
N ASP A 187 10.94 18.04 5.55
CA ASP A 187 10.37 19.20 4.89
C ASP A 187 9.27 18.79 3.92
N ALA A 188 8.15 19.53 3.94
CA ALA A 188 7.04 19.28 3.03
C ALA A 188 7.45 19.69 1.60
N VAL A 189 7.46 18.72 0.69
CA VAL A 189 7.72 18.93 -0.73
C VAL A 189 6.43 19.35 -1.45
N GLY A 190 5.31 18.74 -1.07
CA GLY A 190 4.01 19.03 -1.64
C GLY A 190 2.94 18.03 -1.22
N GLU A 191 1.75 18.17 -1.79
CA GLU A 191 0.59 17.32 -1.54
C GLU A 191 -0.18 17.15 -2.85
N LEU A 192 -0.67 15.93 -3.11
CA LEU A 192 -1.51 15.60 -4.25
C LEU A 192 -2.91 15.28 -3.75
N ARG A 193 -3.90 16.09 -4.14
CA ARG A 193 -5.28 16.03 -3.64
C ARG A 193 -6.25 15.51 -4.67
N GLU A 194 -6.23 16.08 -5.87
CA GLU A 194 -7.19 15.76 -6.93
C GLU A 194 -6.62 14.77 -7.95
N PRO A 195 -7.41 13.80 -8.44
CA PRO A 195 -6.98 12.90 -9.51
C PRO A 195 -6.51 13.67 -10.75
N GLY A 196 -5.37 13.27 -11.30
CA GLY A 196 -4.73 13.94 -12.44
C GLY A 196 -3.72 15.02 -12.06
N GLU A 197 -3.66 15.44 -10.79
CA GLU A 197 -2.60 16.32 -10.30
C GLU A 197 -1.22 15.66 -10.46
N ARG A 198 -0.22 16.51 -10.73
CA ARG A 198 1.16 16.08 -11.01
C ARG A 198 2.13 16.87 -10.16
N LEU A 199 3.10 16.18 -9.56
CA LEU A 199 4.17 16.79 -8.78
C LEU A 199 5.53 16.32 -9.29
N LEU A 200 6.34 17.25 -9.80
CA LEU A 200 7.71 16.96 -10.22
C LEU A 200 8.57 16.75 -8.98
N ILE A 201 9.20 15.58 -8.88
CA ILE A 201 10.04 15.21 -7.73
C ILE A 201 11.52 15.34 -8.05
N ALA A 202 11.91 14.89 -9.24
CA ALA A 202 13.29 14.94 -9.67
C ALA A 202 13.34 15.33 -11.14
N ALA A 203 13.85 16.53 -11.39
CA ALA A 203 14.10 17.01 -12.75
C ALA A 203 15.21 16.18 -13.41
N GLY A 204 14.99 15.82 -14.66
CA GLY A 204 15.94 15.16 -15.55
C GLY A 204 17.10 16.09 -15.91
N GLY A 205 18.25 15.47 -16.15
CA GLY A 205 19.44 16.17 -16.62
C GLY A 205 19.21 16.79 -18.00
N GLN A 206 19.66 18.03 -18.17
CA GLN A 206 19.63 18.70 -19.46
C GLN A 206 20.54 17.98 -20.47
N GLY A 207 20.13 17.93 -21.74
CA GLY A 207 20.98 17.41 -22.81
C GLY A 207 22.22 18.26 -23.03
N GLY A 208 23.34 17.62 -23.35
CA GLY A 208 24.58 18.33 -23.68
C GLY A 208 24.48 19.04 -25.02
N GLU A 209 25.08 20.22 -25.14
CA GLU A 209 25.08 20.97 -26.40
C GLU A 209 26.05 20.35 -27.42
N GLY A 210 25.59 20.22 -28.66
CA GLY A 210 26.41 19.85 -29.80
C GLY A 210 27.12 21.06 -30.40
N ASN A 211 28.23 20.80 -31.12
CA ASN A 211 29.01 21.89 -31.72
C ASN A 211 28.29 22.59 -32.89
N GLY A 212 27.19 22.02 -33.43
CA GLY A 212 26.39 22.62 -34.50
C GLY A 212 25.61 23.87 -34.07
N ASP A 213 25.05 23.87 -32.86
CA ASP A 213 24.33 25.03 -32.30
C ASP A 213 25.29 26.10 -31.77
N GLY A 214 26.43 25.69 -31.21
CA GLY A 214 27.48 26.59 -30.71
C GLY A 214 28.04 27.54 -31.79
N TYR A 215 28.09 27.11 -33.06
CA TYR A 215 28.54 27.94 -34.19
C TYR A 215 27.49 28.96 -34.66
N ARG A 216 26.20 28.72 -34.37
CA ARG A 216 25.10 29.59 -34.77
C ARG A 216 24.87 30.75 -33.79
N ARG A 217 25.33 30.61 -32.54
CA ARG A 217 25.32 31.66 -31.52
C ARG A 217 26.69 32.36 -31.53
N THR A 218 26.69 33.67 -31.69
CA THR A 218 27.83 34.58 -31.89
C THR A 218 28.91 34.45 -30.80
N ARG A 219 30.20 34.60 -31.18
CA ARG A 219 31.50 34.85 -30.49
C ARG A 219 31.73 34.60 -28.97
N ASP A 220 30.70 34.46 -28.16
CA ASP A 220 30.71 34.19 -26.71
C ASP A 220 30.38 32.71 -26.36
N SER A 221 29.95 31.92 -27.36
CA SER A 221 29.49 30.52 -27.24
C SER A 221 30.61 29.47 -27.17
N ARG A 222 31.72 29.76 -26.48
CA ARG A 222 32.80 28.76 -26.23
C ARG A 222 32.44 27.74 -25.13
N ARG A 223 31.29 27.88 -24.48
CA ARG A 223 30.83 26.89 -23.50
C ARG A 223 30.10 25.76 -24.22
N ASN A 224 30.82 24.67 -24.49
CA ASN A 224 30.16 23.37 -24.59
C ASN A 224 29.47 23.13 -23.24
N TYR A 225 28.14 23.10 -23.22
CA TYR A 225 27.41 22.69 -22.02
C TYR A 225 27.48 21.17 -21.93
N PRO A 226 28.18 20.61 -20.93
CA PRO A 226 28.17 19.17 -20.71
C PRO A 226 26.75 18.72 -20.38
N PRO A 227 26.40 17.45 -20.64
CA PRO A 227 25.11 16.92 -20.22
C PRO A 227 24.92 17.08 -18.71
N GLY A 228 23.71 17.46 -18.33
CA GLY A 228 23.27 17.51 -16.93
C GLY A 228 23.25 16.12 -16.30
N GLY A 229 23.62 16.04 -15.03
CA GLY A 229 23.53 14.82 -14.24
C GLY A 229 22.10 14.44 -13.86
N SER A 230 21.96 13.29 -13.20
CA SER A 230 20.68 12.88 -12.59
C SER A 230 20.48 13.55 -11.23
N THR A 231 19.26 13.95 -10.93
CA THR A 231 18.81 14.41 -9.61
C THR A 231 18.37 13.22 -8.76
N ARG A 232 18.62 13.24 -7.46
CA ARG A 232 18.18 12.21 -6.50
C ARG A 232 17.31 12.83 -5.43
N ALA A 233 16.29 12.10 -5.00
CA ALA A 233 15.44 12.47 -3.89
C ALA A 233 15.08 11.24 -3.05
N ARG A 234 14.95 11.43 -1.74
CA ARG A 234 14.44 10.43 -0.80
C ARG A 234 13.18 11.00 -0.18
N LEU A 235 12.04 10.36 -0.43
CA LEU A 235 10.76 10.88 -0.01
C LEU A 235 10.07 9.93 0.95
N LEU A 236 9.32 10.52 1.88
CA LEU A 236 8.31 9.85 2.66
C LEU A 236 6.94 10.26 2.10
N LEU A 237 6.21 9.27 1.60
CA LEU A 237 4.83 9.41 1.19
C LEU A 237 3.96 9.02 2.38
N SER A 238 2.96 9.85 2.68
CA SER A 238 2.02 9.59 3.77
C SER A 238 0.62 9.99 3.34
N MET A 239 -0.36 9.21 3.79
CA MET A 239 -1.77 9.56 3.63
C MET A 239 -2.52 9.28 4.92
N THR A 240 -3.48 10.14 5.22
CA THR A 240 -4.41 9.94 6.33
C THR A 240 -5.45 8.92 5.87
N LEU A 241 -5.45 7.72 6.47
CA LEU A 241 -6.51 6.75 6.19
C LEU A 241 -7.79 7.25 6.84
N VAL A 242 -8.73 7.70 6.02
CA VAL A 242 -10.13 7.80 6.42
C VAL A 242 -10.73 6.45 6.04
N ALA A 243 -11.19 5.68 7.02
CA ALA A 243 -11.81 4.39 6.72
C ALA A 243 -13.07 4.62 5.87
N ASP A 244 -13.07 4.14 4.62
CA ASP A 244 -14.21 4.24 3.70
C ASP A 244 -15.44 3.46 4.22
N VAL A 245 -15.21 2.43 5.05
CA VAL A 245 -16.25 1.59 5.65
C VAL A 245 -16.00 1.44 7.14
N GLY A 246 -16.85 2.05 7.96
CA GLY A 246 -16.87 1.87 9.41
C GLY A 246 -17.77 0.70 9.83
N LEU A 247 -17.19 -0.38 10.32
CA LEU A 247 -17.95 -1.48 10.94
C LEU A 247 -18.43 -1.06 12.35
N ILE A 248 -19.63 -0.50 12.43
CA ILE A 248 -20.29 -0.19 13.71
C ILE A 248 -21.06 -1.43 14.20
N GLY A 249 -20.79 -1.89 15.43
CA GLY A 249 -21.50 -3.03 16.01
C GLY A 249 -21.05 -3.40 17.42
N HIS A 250 -21.80 -4.30 18.08
CA HIS A 250 -21.57 -4.74 19.47
C HIS A 250 -20.15 -5.29 19.72
N PRO A 251 -19.54 -5.07 20.91
CA PRO A 251 -18.26 -5.70 21.25
C PRO A 251 -18.35 -7.22 21.05
N ASN A 252 -17.35 -7.82 20.39
CA ASN A 252 -17.27 -9.24 19.98
C ASN A 252 -18.15 -9.73 18.82
N ALA A 253 -18.76 -8.84 18.01
CA ALA A 253 -19.50 -9.23 16.80
C ALA A 253 -18.64 -9.77 15.62
N GLY A 254 -17.43 -10.27 15.87
CA GLY A 254 -16.54 -10.80 14.82
C GLY A 254 -15.98 -9.75 13.85
N LYS A 255 -16.13 -8.45 14.16
CA LYS A 255 -15.73 -7.33 13.29
C LYS A 255 -14.26 -7.41 12.86
N SER A 256 -13.37 -7.78 13.78
CA SER A 256 -11.93 -7.94 13.50
C SER A 256 -11.64 -9.13 12.57
N GLY A 257 -12.41 -10.21 12.68
CA GLY A 257 -12.28 -11.38 11.80
C GLY A 257 -12.78 -11.09 10.38
N LEU A 258 -13.86 -10.32 10.25
CA LEU A 258 -14.44 -9.94 8.96
C LEU A 258 -13.54 -8.94 8.20
N ALA A 259 -12.94 -7.99 8.90
CA ALA A 259 -11.92 -7.10 8.33
C ALA A 259 -10.71 -7.90 7.83
N ALA A 260 -10.17 -8.81 8.65
CA ALA A 260 -9.01 -9.63 8.29
C ALA A 260 -9.28 -10.53 7.05
N LEU A 261 -10.47 -11.12 6.95
CA LEU A 261 -10.85 -11.93 5.79
C LEU A 261 -10.92 -11.09 4.50
N THR A 262 -11.47 -9.89 4.59
CA THR A 262 -11.65 -8.99 3.43
C THR A 262 -10.29 -8.55 2.86
N PHE A 263 -9.35 -8.16 3.72
CA PHE A 263 -7.98 -7.81 3.30
C PHE A 263 -7.23 -9.00 2.70
N ALA A 264 -7.41 -10.21 3.25
CA ALA A 264 -6.80 -11.42 2.70
C ALA A 264 -7.36 -11.80 1.31
N THR A 265 -8.68 -11.64 1.11
CA THR A 265 -9.31 -11.95 -0.19
C THR A 265 -9.00 -10.95 -1.29
N SER A 266 -8.85 -9.65 -0.97
CA SER A 266 -8.53 -8.63 -1.97
C SER A 266 -7.09 -8.73 -2.49
N ALA A 267 -6.16 -9.17 -1.65
CA ALA A 267 -4.80 -9.51 -2.05
C ALA A 267 -4.77 -10.73 -3.00
N PHE A 268 -5.67 -11.70 -2.81
CA PHE A 268 -5.73 -12.91 -3.62
C PHE A 268 -6.39 -12.67 -4.99
N MET A 269 -7.44 -11.85 -5.08
CA MET A 269 -8.14 -11.57 -6.34
C MET A 269 -7.38 -10.63 -7.30
N LYS A 270 -6.39 -9.86 -6.83
CA LYS A 270 -5.54 -9.03 -7.71
C LYS A 270 -4.34 -9.78 -8.31
N THR A 271 -4.16 -11.06 -7.97
CA THR A 271 -3.05 -11.91 -8.44
C THR A 271 -3.50 -12.97 -9.45
N LEU A 272 -4.74 -12.88 -9.95
CA LEU A 272 -5.30 -13.64 -11.08
C LEU A 272 -5.60 -12.68 -12.23
#